data_AF-A0A3C1UQ30-F1
#
_entry.id   AF-A0A3C1UQ30-F1
#
_cell.length_a   1.000
_cell.length_b   1.000
_cell.length_c   1.000
_cell.angle_alpha   90.00
_cell.angle_beta   90.00
_cell.angle_gamma   90.00
#
_symmetry.space_group_name_H-M   'P 1'
#
loop_
_entity.id
_entity.type
_entity.pdbx_description
1 polymer ?
#
loop_
_entity_poly.entity_id
_entity_poly.type
_entity_poly.pdbx_seq_one_letter_code
_entity_poly.pdbx_strand_id
1 'polypeptide(L)'
;MTIYQRLLDAERNRDVESYIALFHQEAEIVFHKSGNTFSKTEWASMVAGMLANPKFVFESSRCVYENDEIMVSHDFMSYPDDTREAVMVVATLKDGQIIRIETGATLLD
;
A
#
# COMPACT_ATOMS: atom_id res chain seq x y z
N MET A 1 9.91 5.42 -13.91
CA MET A 1 9.54 5.91 -12.56
C MET A 1 9.71 4.75 -11.60
N THR A 2 10.16 5.02 -10.38
CA THR A 2 10.32 3.98 -9.36
C THR A 2 8.94 3.42 -8.95
N ILE A 3 8.90 2.26 -8.28
CA ILE A 3 7.65 1.66 -7.80
C ILE A 3 7.00 2.58 -6.77
N TYR A 4 7.79 3.17 -5.88
CA TYR A 4 7.29 4.16 -4.92
C TYR A 4 6.52 5.29 -5.59
N GLN A 5 7.12 5.94 -6.60
CA GLN A 5 6.47 7.07 -7.26
C GLN A 5 5.18 6.66 -7.97
N ARG A 6 5.15 5.46 -8.57
CA ARG A 6 3.95 4.93 -9.24
C ARG A 6 2.83 4.60 -8.25
N LEU A 7 3.16 4.05 -7.08
CA LEU A 7 2.19 3.82 -6.00
C LEU A 7 1.61 5.16 -5.53
N LEU A 8 2.47 6.12 -5.21
CA LEU A 8 2.09 7.44 -4.72
C LEU A 8 1.17 8.16 -5.71
N ASP A 9 1.49 8.11 -7.01
CA ASP A 9 0.68 8.74 -8.05
C ASP A 9 -0.66 8.04 -8.22
N ALA A 10 -0.69 6.70 -8.17
CA ALA A 10 -1.93 5.94 -8.26
C ALA A 10 -2.86 6.22 -7.07
N GLU A 11 -2.33 6.26 -5.84
CA GLU A 11 -3.10 6.57 -4.64
C GLU A 11 -3.65 8.00 -4.65
N ARG A 12 -2.81 8.99 -5.00
CA ARG A 12 -3.22 10.40 -5.09
C ARG A 12 -4.31 10.62 -6.14
N ASN A 13 -4.23 9.90 -7.26
CA ASN A 13 -5.23 9.96 -8.32
C ASN A 13 -6.43 9.02 -8.08
N ARG A 14 -6.42 8.25 -6.98
CA ARG A 14 -7.41 7.21 -6.67
C ARG A 14 -7.60 6.21 -7.82
N ASP A 15 -6.53 5.92 -8.54
CA ASP A 15 -6.49 5.05 -9.72
C ASP A 15 -6.18 3.61 -9.30
N VAL A 16 -7.25 2.85 -9.05
CA VAL A 16 -7.18 1.45 -8.63
C VAL A 16 -6.50 0.57 -9.69
N GLU A 17 -6.72 0.84 -10.97
CA GLU A 17 -6.18 0.03 -12.06
C GLU A 17 -4.65 0.17 -12.12
N SER A 18 -4.16 1.42 -12.14
CA SER A 18 -2.73 1.71 -12.12
C SER A 18 -2.07 1.17 -10.85
N TYR A 19 -2.74 1.24 -9.70
CA TYR A 19 -2.23 0.71 -8.44
C TYR A 19 -2.05 -0.82 -8.49
N ILE A 20 -3.07 -1.56 -8.90
CA ILE A 20 -3.06 -3.03 -8.91
C ILE A 20 -2.18 -3.60 -10.03
N ALA A 21 -1.94 -2.85 -11.11
CA ALA A 21 -0.98 -3.21 -12.16
C ALA A 21 0.47 -3.32 -11.65
N LEU A 22 0.79 -2.70 -10.51
CA LEU A 22 2.12 -2.76 -9.90
C LEU A 22 2.40 -4.09 -9.18
N PHE A 23 1.37 -4.87 -8.89
CA PHE A 23 1.48 -6.11 -8.13
C PHE A 23 1.67 -7.31 -9.06
N HIS A 24 2.58 -8.21 -8.71
CA HIS A 24 2.75 -9.49 -9.39
C HIS A 24 1.50 -10.36 -9.21
N GLN A 25 1.20 -11.27 -10.15
CA GLN A 25 0.00 -12.11 -10.08
C GLN A 25 -0.08 -12.94 -8.79
N GLU A 26 1.08 -13.38 -8.31
CA GLU A 26 1.24 -14.17 -7.07
C GLU A 26 1.53 -13.30 -5.84
N ALA A 27 1.20 -12.00 -5.88
CA ALA A 27 1.54 -11.11 -4.78
C ALA A 27 0.79 -11.48 -3.49
N GLU A 28 1.51 -11.38 -2.37
CA GLU A 28 1.01 -11.62 -1.03
C GLU A 28 1.14 -10.36 -0.17
N ILE A 29 0.06 -9.98 0.51
CA ILE A 29 0.02 -8.79 1.38
C ILE A 29 -0.24 -9.26 2.81
N VAL A 30 0.66 -8.92 3.74
CA VAL A 30 0.60 -9.35 5.13
C VAL A 30 0.45 -8.15 6.05
N PHE A 31 -0.61 -8.17 6.86
CA PHE A 31 -0.88 -7.14 7.86
C PHE A 31 -0.47 -7.66 9.23
N HIS A 32 0.71 -7.28 9.71
CA HIS A 32 1.22 -7.81 10.98
C HIS A 32 0.39 -7.40 12.20
N LYS A 33 -0.30 -6.24 12.14
CA LYS A 33 -1.21 -5.79 13.21
C LYS A 33 -2.36 -6.78 13.46
N SER A 34 -2.92 -7.39 12.40
CA SER A 34 -4.05 -8.32 12.50
C SER A 34 -3.65 -9.79 12.34
N GLY A 35 -2.48 -10.07 11.77
CA GLY A 35 -2.05 -11.42 11.39
C GLY A 35 -2.69 -11.94 10.10
N ASN A 36 -3.37 -11.08 9.34
CA ASN A 36 -4.04 -11.47 8.09
C ASN A 36 -3.07 -11.44 6.90
N THR A 37 -3.32 -12.36 5.97
CA THR A 37 -2.64 -12.44 4.68
C THR A 37 -3.66 -12.40 3.56
N PHE A 38 -3.36 -11.66 2.50
CA PHE A 38 -4.23 -11.46 1.35
C PHE A 38 -3.49 -11.76 0.05
N SER A 39 -4.18 -12.40 -0.88
CA SER A 39 -3.78 -12.49 -2.29
C SER A 39 -3.95 -11.15 -3.01
N LYS A 40 -3.34 -11.01 -4.19
CA LYS A 40 -3.57 -9.84 -5.08
C LYS A 40 -5.05 -9.56 -5.35
N THR A 41 -5.88 -10.59 -5.54
CA THR A 41 -7.32 -10.40 -5.86
C THR A 41 -8.10 -9.86 -4.67
N GLU A 42 -7.83 -10.38 -3.47
CA GLU A 42 -8.44 -9.88 -2.23
C GLU A 42 -7.96 -8.45 -1.94
N TRP A 43 -6.67 -8.20 -2.14
CA TRP A 43 -6.10 -6.87 -2.00
C TRP A 43 -6.69 -5.85 -2.98
N ALA A 44 -6.87 -6.23 -4.25
CA ALA A 44 -7.50 -5.38 -5.26
C ALA A 44 -8.93 -4.99 -4.86
N SER A 45 -9.70 -5.94 -4.34
CA SER A 45 -11.06 -5.67 -3.85
C SER A 45 -11.05 -4.72 -2.66
N MET A 46 -10.10 -4.89 -1.73
CA MET A 46 -9.94 -4.03 -0.56
C MET A 46 -9.53 -2.60 -0.95
N VAL A 47 -8.51 -2.45 -1.79
CA VAL A 47 -8.02 -1.15 -2.28
C VAL A 47 -9.10 -0.42 -3.06
N ALA A 48 -9.88 -1.12 -3.89
CA ALA A 48 -11.01 -0.51 -4.59
C ALA A 48 -12.02 0.10 -3.62
N GLY A 49 -12.36 -0.62 -2.54
CA GLY A 49 -13.23 -0.11 -1.48
C GLY A 49 -12.65 1.08 -0.72
N MET A 50 -11.36 1.02 -0.37
CA MET A 50 -10.65 2.11 0.31
C MET A 50 -10.60 3.37 -0.57
N LEU A 51 -10.11 3.24 -1.80
CA LEU A 51 -9.97 4.38 -2.72
C LEU A 51 -11.31 4.89 -3.24
N ALA A 52 -12.42 4.15 -3.16
CA ALA A 52 -13.75 4.69 -3.44
C ALA A 52 -14.34 5.48 -2.25
N ASN A 53 -13.88 5.25 -1.02
CA ASN A 53 -14.42 5.88 0.16
C ASN A 53 -13.81 7.28 0.38
N PRO A 54 -14.60 8.38 0.34
CA PRO A 54 -14.07 9.74 0.51
C PRO A 54 -13.50 10.00 1.90
N LYS A 55 -13.86 9.21 2.92
CA LYS A 55 -13.27 9.31 4.27
C LYS A 55 -11.90 8.67 4.38
N PHE A 56 -11.53 7.77 3.47
CA PHE A 56 -10.16 7.29 3.41
C PHE A 56 -9.30 8.37 2.76
N VAL A 57 -8.32 8.87 3.52
CA VAL A 57 -7.43 9.95 3.07
C VAL A 57 -5.99 9.51 3.22
N PHE A 58 -5.28 9.47 2.09
CA PHE A 58 -3.84 9.33 2.06
C PHE A 58 -3.20 10.71 2.25
N GLU A 59 -2.72 11.00 3.46
CA GLU A 59 -2.28 12.36 3.83
C GLU A 59 -0.91 12.69 3.25
N SER A 60 0.05 11.82 3.54
CA SER A 60 1.44 12.01 3.14
C SER A 60 2.20 10.69 3.18
N SER A 61 3.30 10.67 2.43
CA SER A 61 4.17 9.52 2.34
C SER A 61 5.60 9.98 2.12
N ARG A 62 6.54 9.17 2.60
CA ARG A 62 7.96 9.29 2.28
C ARG A 62 8.52 7.94 1.87
N CYS A 63 9.32 7.95 0.80
CA CYS A 63 10.21 6.83 0.51
C CYS A 63 11.34 6.84 1.53
N VAL A 64 11.51 5.74 2.26
CA VAL A 64 12.63 5.53 3.18
C VAL A 64 13.82 4.96 2.42
N TYR A 65 13.57 3.99 1.56
CA TYR A 65 14.57 3.34 0.71
C TYR A 65 13.91 2.64 -0.47
N GLU A 66 14.57 2.61 -1.62
CA GLU A 66 14.13 1.83 -2.77
C GLU A 66 15.32 1.38 -3.62
N ASN A 67 15.29 0.12 -4.05
CA ASN A 67 16.16 -0.44 -5.09
C ASN A 67 15.35 -1.45 -5.94
N ASP A 68 16.02 -2.26 -6.76
CA ASP A 68 15.36 -3.20 -7.67
C ASP A 68 14.72 -4.43 -6.97
N GLU A 69 15.00 -4.64 -5.68
CA GLU A 69 14.55 -5.80 -4.89
C GLU A 69 13.61 -5.43 -3.74
N ILE A 70 13.70 -4.21 -3.21
CA ILE A 70 12.94 -3.79 -2.03
C ILE A 70 12.59 -2.30 -2.08
N MET A 71 11.38 -1.97 -1.64
CA MET A 71 10.92 -0.61 -1.36
C MET A 71 10.42 -0.55 0.08
N VAL A 72 10.82 0.51 0.80
CA VAL A 72 10.33 0.81 2.14
C VAL A 72 9.75 2.22 2.13
N SER A 73 8.48 2.35 2.53
CA SER A 73 7.80 3.63 2.72
C SER A 73 7.26 3.77 4.13
N HIS A 74 7.03 5.03 4.51
CA HIS A 74 6.32 5.39 5.72
C HIS A 74 5.18 6.33 5.35
N ASP A 75 3.97 5.85 5.55
CA ASP A 75 2.75 6.42 5.01
C ASP A 75 1.82 6.84 6.17
N PHE A 76 1.09 7.93 5.97
CA PHE A 76 0.16 8.48 6.96
C PHE A 76 -1.23 8.51 6.37
N MET A 77 -2.16 7.79 7.00
CA MET A 77 -3.50 7.56 6.47
C MET A 77 -4.55 7.84 7.53
N SER A 78 -5.67 8.44 7.11
CA SER A 78 -6.89 8.57 7.90
C SER A 78 -7.96 7.62 7.35
N TYR A 79 -8.65 6.90 8.25
CA TYR A 79 -9.59 5.83 7.92
C TYR A 79 -11.05 6.22 8.18
N PRO A 80 -12.03 5.48 7.59
CA PRO A 80 -13.45 5.79 7.74
C PRO A 80 -14.03 5.70 9.16
N ASP A 81 -13.34 5.02 10.06
CA ASP A 81 -13.64 4.91 11.49
C ASP A 81 -13.08 6.08 12.31
N ASP A 82 -12.63 7.14 11.62
CA ASP A 82 -12.06 8.37 12.16
C ASP A 82 -10.72 8.14 12.91
N THR A 83 -10.09 6.96 12.74
CA THR A 83 -8.73 6.69 13.20
C THR A 83 -7.69 7.19 12.21
N ARG A 84 -6.50 7.47 12.74
CA ARG A 84 -5.36 7.90 11.93
C ARG A 84 -4.12 7.08 12.28
N GLU A 85 -3.44 6.57 11.27
CA GLU A 85 -2.33 5.64 11.46
C GLU A 85 -1.08 6.04 10.67
N ALA A 86 0.07 5.80 11.30
CA ALA A 86 1.37 5.73 10.64
C ALA A 86 1.64 4.28 10.25
N VAL A 87 1.77 4.03 8.94
CA VAL A 87 1.96 2.69 8.36
C VAL A 87 3.35 2.59 7.76
N MET A 88 4.14 1.66 8.27
CA MET A 88 5.37 1.22 7.61
C MET A 88 5.01 0.15 6.58
N VAL A 89 5.45 0.34 5.34
CA VAL A 89 5.26 -0.61 4.25
C VAL A 89 6.63 -1.11 3.81
N VAL A 90 6.81 -2.42 3.81
CA VAL A 90 7.98 -3.09 3.23
C VAL A 90 7.48 -3.91 2.05
N ALA A 91 7.89 -3.53 0.84
CA ALA A 91 7.54 -4.22 -0.39
C ALA A 91 8.74 -4.93 -0.98
N THR A 92 8.66 -6.25 -1.13
CA THR A 92 9.63 -7.02 -1.93
C THR A 92 9.21 -6.97 -3.39
N LEU A 93 10.21 -6.75 -4.25
CA LEU A 93 10.03 -6.61 -5.69
C LEU A 93 10.57 -7.86 -6.42
N LYS A 94 9.90 -8.22 -7.51
CA LYS A 94 10.29 -9.27 -8.44
C LYS A 94 9.94 -8.78 -9.84
N ASP A 95 10.93 -8.73 -10.73
CA ASP A 95 10.78 -8.31 -12.12
C ASP A 95 10.10 -6.92 -12.27
N GLY A 96 10.43 -5.99 -11.36
CA GLY A 96 9.84 -4.64 -11.33
C GLY A 96 8.37 -4.59 -10.91
N GLN A 97 7.87 -5.64 -10.26
CA GLN A 97 6.53 -5.70 -9.66
C GLN A 97 6.62 -6.05 -8.17
N ILE A 98 5.60 -5.70 -7.41
CA ILE A 98 5.51 -6.04 -5.99
C ILE A 98 5.06 -7.50 -5.85
N ILE A 99 5.90 -8.36 -5.29
CA ILE A 99 5.56 -9.76 -4.99
C ILE A 99 5.12 -9.96 -3.54
N ARG A 100 5.54 -9.07 -2.65
CA ARG A 100 5.14 -9.14 -1.24
C ARG A 100 5.02 -7.75 -0.65
N ILE A 101 4.01 -7.53 0.18
CA ILE A 101 3.93 -6.39 1.09
C ILE A 101 3.82 -6.90 2.53
N GLU A 102 4.55 -6.26 3.42
CA GLU A 102 4.39 -6.43 4.86
C GLU A 102 4.16 -5.06 5.49
N THR A 103 3.09 -4.94 6.29
CA THR A 103 2.73 -3.69 6.94
C THR A 103 2.76 -3.78 8.46
N GLY A 104 3.21 -2.70 9.09
CA GLY A 104 3.04 -2.43 10.50
C GLY A 104 2.40 -1.06 10.69
N ALA A 105 1.34 -0.97 11.50
CA ALA A 105 0.59 0.26 11.71
C ALA A 105 0.63 0.69 13.18
N THR A 106 0.85 1.99 13.40
CA THR A 106 0.83 2.64 14.72
C THR A 106 -0.29 3.66 14.73
N LEU A 107 -1.23 3.53 15.67
CA LEU A 107 -2.28 4.53 15.89
C LEU A 107 -1.64 5.85 16.36
N LEU A 108 -2.06 6.96 15.76
CA LEU A 108 -1.53 8.29 16.09
C LEU A 108 -2.48 9.08 17.00
N ASP A 109 -3.77 8.93 16.79
CA ASP A 109 -4.85 9.66 17.47
C ASP A 109 -6.17 8.88 17.45
#